data_AF-A0A8S4RW86-F1
#
_entry.id   AF-A0A8S4RW86-F1
#
_cell.length_a   1.000
_cell.length_b   1.000
_cell.length_c   1.000
_cell.angle_alpha   90.00
_cell.angle_beta   90.00
_cell.angle_gamma   90.00
#
_symmetry.space_group_name_H-M   'P 1'
#
loop_
_entity.id
_entity.type
_entity.pdbx_description
1 polymer ?
#
loop_
_entity_poly.entity_id
_entity_poly.type
_entity_poly.pdbx_seq_one_letter_code
_entity_poly.pdbx_strand_id
1 'polypeptide(L)' 'MERAMLGVSLSDQIRNEEIRRRTRVTDIAQRVTKLKWQWAGHIARRTDGRWGLKVLEWRPRIGKRNVGRPPTTSGK' A
#
# COMPACT_ATOMS: atom_id res chain seq x y z
N MET A 1 12.95 16.35 -4.57
CA MET A 1 13.27 16.13 -6.00
C MET A 1 12.63 17.20 -6.88
N GLU A 2 11.29 17.31 -6.92
CA GLU A 2 10.61 18.25 -7.82
C GLU A 2 11.06 19.72 -7.68
N ARG A 3 11.31 20.20 -6.47
CA ARG A 3 11.89 21.54 -6.23
C ARG A 3 13.28 21.70 -6.85
N ALA A 4 14.14 20.69 -6.69
CA ALA A 4 15.49 20.69 -7.28
C ALA A 4 15.44 20.65 -8.82
N MET A 5 14.47 19.94 -9.41
CA MET A 5 14.27 19.92 -10.87
C MET A 5 13.94 21.31 -11.45
N LEU A 6 13.30 22.17 -10.64
CA LEU A 6 12.95 23.53 -11.03
C LEU A 6 13.94 24.59 -10.51
N GLY A 7 14.98 24.18 -9.76
CA GLY A 7 15.90 25.11 -9.11
C GLY A 7 15.26 26.01 -8.04
N VAL A 8 14.11 25.63 -7.48
CA VAL A 8 13.37 26.45 -6.50
C VAL A 8 13.70 26.03 -5.07
N SER A 9 13.85 27.02 -4.21
CA SER A 9 14.10 26.89 -2.78
C SER A 9 12.80 26.90 -1.97
N LEU A 10 12.90 26.84 -0.64
CA LEU A 10 11.74 27.06 0.25
C LEU A 10 11.36 28.54 0.33
N SER A 11 12.34 29.44 0.18
CA SER A 11 12.16 30.89 0.27
C SER A 11 11.31 31.46 -0.87
N ASP A 12 11.24 30.79 -2.01
CA ASP A 12 10.37 31.18 -3.13
C ASP A 12 8.88 31.04 -2.79
N GLN A 13 8.54 30.34 -1.71
CA GLN A 13 7.16 30.15 -1.21
C GLN A 13 6.16 29.67 -2.26
N ILE A 14 6.65 29.00 -3.32
CA ILE A 14 5.80 28.44 -4.38
C ILE A 14 5.00 27.26 -3.81
N ARG A 15 3.69 27.27 -4.07
CA ARG A 15 2.77 26.19 -3.69
C ARG A 15 3.17 24.86 -4.33
N ASN A 16 2.99 23.77 -3.60
CA ASN A 16 3.32 22.44 -4.12
C ASN A 16 2.47 22.04 -5.33
N GLU A 17 1.23 22.51 -5.42
CA GLU A 17 0.36 22.34 -6.60
C GLU A 17 0.98 22.96 -7.85
N GLU A 18 1.57 24.14 -7.72
CA GLU A 18 2.24 24.84 -8.81
C GLU A 18 3.52 24.10 -9.25
N ILE A 19 4.29 23.60 -8.28
CA ILE A 19 5.48 22.78 -8.56
C ILE A 19 5.07 21.52 -9.34
N ARG A 20 4.05 20.79 -8.88
CA ARG A 20 3.54 19.59 -9.56
C ARG A 20 3.02 19.90 -10.97
N ARG A 21 2.33 21.03 -11.15
CA ARG A 21 1.85 21.50 -12.45
C ARG A 21 3.00 21.73 -13.44
N ARG A 22 4.10 22.33 -12.96
CA ARG A 22 5.29 22.63 -13.76
C ARG A 22 6.10 21.37 -14.08
N THR A 23 6.34 20.51 -13.10
CA THR A 23 7.15 19.29 -13.28
C THR A 23 6.42 18.23 -14.10
N ARG A 24 5.08 18.21 -14.06
CA ARG A 24 4.22 17.17 -14.68
C ARG A 24 4.62 15.75 -14.28
N VAL A 25 5.28 15.61 -13.13
CA VAL A 25 5.65 14.32 -12.58
C VAL A 25 4.37 13.58 -12.23
N THR A 26 4.30 12.30 -12.59
CA THR A 26 3.13 11.48 -12.29
C THR A 26 2.91 11.41 -10.79
N ASP A 27 1.67 11.63 -10.36
CA ASP A 27 1.31 11.51 -8.96
C ASP A 27 1.62 10.10 -8.44
N ILE A 28 2.39 10.03 -7.37
CA ILE A 28 2.90 8.77 -6.86
C ILE A 28 1.78 7.90 -6.27
N ALA A 29 0.75 8.49 -5.68
CA ALA A 29 -0.38 7.73 -5.14
C ALA A 29 -1.18 7.09 -6.28
N GLN A 30 -1.38 7.80 -7.39
CA GLN A 30 -1.97 7.22 -8.61
C GLN A 30 -1.11 6.09 -9.17
N ARG A 31 0.22 6.27 -9.24
CA ARG A 31 1.14 5.24 -9.74
C ARG A 31 1.12 3.99 -8.86
N VAL A 32 1.20 4.14 -7.55
CA VAL A 32 1.14 3.04 -6.57
C VAL A 32 -0.19 2.30 -6.70
N THR A 33 -1.30 3.02 -6.77
CA THR A 33 -2.63 2.43 -6.93
C THR A 33 -2.74 1.63 -8.23
N LYS A 34 -2.27 2.20 -9.35
CA LYS A 34 -2.25 1.51 -10.64
C LYS A 34 -1.43 0.22 -10.59
N LEU A 35 -0.22 0.28 -10.04
CA LEU A 35 0.66 -0.89 -9.92
C LEU A 35 0.05 -1.98 -9.02
N LYS A 36 -0.56 -1.59 -7.90
CA LYS A 36 -1.26 -2.50 -7.00
C LYS A 36 -2.37 -3.26 -7.72
N TRP A 37 -3.21 -2.57 -8.48
CA TRP A 37 -4.31 -3.21 -9.24
C TRP A 37 -3.82 -4.04 -10.41
N GLN A 38 -2.75 -3.60 -11.10
CA GLN A 38 -2.12 -4.40 -12.16
C GLN A 38 -1.59 -5.72 -11.62
N TRP A 39 -0.92 -5.70 -10.46
CA TRP A 39 -0.45 -6.90 -9.79
C TRP A 39 -1.62 -7.80 -9.36
N ALA A 40 -2.64 -7.23 -8.71
CA ALA A 40 -3.83 -7.97 -8.30
C ALA A 40 -4.51 -8.68 -9.48
N GLY A 41 -4.74 -7.97 -10.59
CA GLY A 41 -5.33 -8.55 -11.80
C GLY A 41 -4.43 -9.59 -12.46
N HIS A 42 -3.11 -9.41 -12.42
CA HIS A 42 -2.17 -10.41 -12.91
C HIS A 42 -2.23 -11.71 -12.07
N ILE A 43 -2.28 -11.60 -10.74
CA ILE A 43 -2.44 -12.75 -9.84
C ILE A 43 -3.80 -13.44 -10.06
N ALA A 44 -4.88 -12.68 -10.20
CA ALA A 44 -6.22 -13.23 -10.42
C ALA A 44 -6.36 -14.05 -11.71
N ARG A 45 -5.53 -13.79 -12.74
CA ARG A 45 -5.51 -14.57 -13.99
C ARG A 45 -4.65 -15.83 -13.93
N ARG A 46 -3.83 -16.02 -12.89
CA ARG A 46 -2.99 -17.21 -12.77
C ARG A 46 -3.81 -18.38 -12.22
N THR A 47 -3.55 -19.58 -12.75
CA THR A 47 -4.18 -20.84 -12.34
C THR A 47 -3.19 -21.83 -11.71
N ASP A 48 -1.98 -21.37 -11.40
CA ASP A 48 -0.85 -22.21 -10.93
C ASP A 48 -0.86 -22.51 -9.42
N GLY A 49 -1.99 -22.25 -8.74
CA GLY A 49 -2.21 -22.65 -7.33
C GLY A 49 -1.31 -21.95 -6.30
N ARG A 50 -0.57 -20.90 -6.68
CA ARG A 50 0.34 -20.19 -5.77
C ARG A 50 -0.41 -19.45 -4.67
N TRP A 51 0.27 -19.27 -3.54
CA TRP A 51 -0.25 -18.57 -2.35
C TRP A 51 -0.74 -17.15 -2.62
N GLY A 52 -0.26 -16.48 -3.68
CA GLY A 52 -0.67 -15.12 -4.04
C GLY A 52 -2.18 -14.98 -4.28
N LEU A 53 -2.83 -15.99 -4.87
CA LEU A 53 -4.29 -15.98 -5.06
C LEU A 53 -5.01 -16.06 -3.70
N LYS A 54 -4.54 -16.93 -2.79
CA LYS A 54 -5.08 -17.06 -1.43
C LYS A 54 -4.98 -15.77 -0.63
N VAL A 55 -3.90 -15.00 -0.82
CA VAL A 55 -3.74 -13.69 -0.18
C VAL A 55 -4.69 -12.66 -0.78
N LEU A 56 -4.87 -12.67 -2.11
CA LEU A 56 -5.77 -11.74 -2.79
C LEU A 56 -7.24 -11.96 -2.40
N GLU A 57 -7.65 -13.23 -2.27
CA GLU A 57 -9.01 -13.63 -1.89
C GLU A 57 -9.24 -13.59 -0.38
N TRP A 58 -8.19 -13.35 0.41
CA TRP A 58 -8.29 -13.39 1.87
C TRP A 58 -9.30 -12.36 2.37
N ARG A 59 -10.35 -12.85 3.03
CA ARG A 59 -11.30 -12.02 3.75
C ARG A 59 -11.04 -12.13 5.25
N PRO A 60 -11.04 -11.01 5.98
CA PRO A 60 -10.92 -11.05 7.42
C PRO A 60 -12.07 -11.86 8.02
N ARG A 61 -11.75 -12.69 9.02
CA ARG A 61 -12.79 -13.40 9.78
C ARG A 61 -13.58 -12.37 10.57
N ILE A 62 -14.86 -12.25 10.29
CA ILE A 62 -15.78 -11.42 11.08
C ILE A 62 -16.02 -12.17 12.39
N GLY A 63 -15.43 -11.69 13.49
CA GLY A 63 -15.58 -12.26 14.81
C GLY A 63 -14.32 -12.16 15.67
N LYS A 64 -14.47 -12.35 16.99
CA LYS A 64 -13.34 -12.45 17.92
C LYS A 64 -12.88 -13.91 17.98
N ARG A 65 -11.56 -14.13 18.03
CA ARG A 65 -11.02 -15.46 18.38
C ARG A 65 -11.36 -15.74 19.84
N ASN A 66 -11.83 -16.95 20.14
CA ASN A 66 -12.03 -17.38 21.52
C ASN A 66 -10.72 -17.24 22.31
N VAL A 67 -10.83 -16.82 23.57
CA VAL A 67 -9.68 -16.77 24.49
C VAL A 67 -9.10 -18.18 24.57
N GLY A 68 -7.78 -18.28 24.34
CA GLY A 68 -7.08 -19.57 24.43
C GLY A 68 -7.16 -20.15 25.84
N ARG A 69 -6.88 -21.45 25.97
CA ARG A 69 -6.89 -22.11 27.28
C ARG A 69 -5.91 -21.38 28.23
N PRO A 70 -6.34 -20.96 29.43
CA PRO A 70 -5.42 -20.42 30.42
C PRO A 70 -4.33 -21.45 30.74
N PRO A 71 -3.09 -21.02 31.01
CA PRO A 71 -2.04 -21.93 31.46
C PRO A 71 -2.48 -22.62 32.75
N THR A 72 -2.28 -23.93 32.83
CA THR A 72 -2.56 -24.70 34.06
C THR A 72 -1.48 -24.33 35.07
N THR A 73 -1.81 -23.46 36.02
CA THR A 73 -0.95 -23.19 37.17
C THR A 73 -0.92 -24.45 38.02
N SER A 74 0.13 -25.25 37.88
CA SER A 74 0.49 -26.26 38.89
C SER A 74 0.86 -25.50 40.16
N GLY A 75 -0.02 -25.53 41.15
CA GLY A 75 0.23 -24.99 42.48
C GLY A 75 1.47 -25.62 43.10
N LYS A 76 2.29 -24.78 43.73
CA LYS A 76 3.32 -25.21 44.68
C LYS A 76 2.67 -25.66 45.99
#